data_AF-A0A2W6VPJ6-F1
#
_entry.id   AF-A0A2W6VPJ6-F1
#
_cell.length_a   1.000
_cell.length_b   1.000
_cell.length_c   1.000
_cell.angle_alpha   90.00
_cell.angle_beta   90.00
_cell.angle_gamma   90.00
#
_symmetry.space_group_name_H-M   'P 1'
#
loop_
_entity.id
_entity.type
_entity.pdbx_description
1 polymer ?
#
loop_
_entity_poly.entity_id
_entity_poly.type
_entity_poly.pdbx_seq_one_letter_code
_entity_poly.pdbx_strand_id
1 'polypeptide(L)'
;MTDFERLLAVDQGADAISIIPVSEADFETFLGALPELARTAVAAAAFRGRADTAVFLPGGSGRDWSLAVGLGTSATAGRWTLAAAAGQLPEGRYRVSGQLPAIALHGWLMAQHRFTRYRKADDSRGPRQLLVPDPSAIPRALADAQAVAELRDLIDTPAEDLGPAEVEAAIRALADAVGGKVQAVMGEALVTQNFPAVHAVGRASPRKPRILSMDWGEPQHPLVALVGKGVCFDTGGLNLKPGNSMALMKKDMGGAAHAIALARLVIARRLKVRLKLVVAAVDNAVSGDSIRPGDVIGTRKGLSVEVGNTDAEGRLILADALAWTAEANPALILDFATLTGAARVALGPDLPALFANDDALADGLLAAGSAGDDPLWRLPLWQPYNRLFRSDIADLNNNAEGGFAGAIVGGLFLERFVPKGMPWAHVDTYAWNGTPKPGRPKGAAALSLFAALGLLESRFA
;
A
#
# COMPACT_ATOMS: atom_id res chain seq x y z
N MET A 1 17.10 -9.50 -0.31
CA MET A 1 16.53 -8.16 -0.07
C MET A 1 17.33 -7.17 -0.92
N THR A 2 16.68 -6.16 -1.50
CA THR A 2 17.38 -5.15 -2.30
C THR A 2 18.22 -4.26 -1.38
N ASP A 3 19.51 -4.15 -1.67
CA ASP A 3 20.41 -3.23 -0.95
C ASP A 3 20.28 -1.82 -1.56
N PHE A 4 19.34 -1.03 -1.02
CA PHE A 4 19.05 0.32 -1.51
C PHE A 4 20.16 1.33 -1.22
N GLU A 5 20.99 1.11 -0.19
CA GLU A 5 22.05 2.04 0.20
C GLU A 5 23.10 2.21 -0.91
N ARG A 6 23.36 1.14 -1.65
CA ARG A 6 24.29 1.15 -2.79
C ARG A 6 23.75 1.91 -4.01
N LEU A 7 22.47 2.27 -4.02
CA LEU A 7 21.80 2.86 -5.19
C LEU A 7 21.76 4.39 -5.16
N LEU A 8 22.11 5.02 -4.04
CA LEU A 8 22.28 6.46 -3.89
C LEU A 8 23.69 6.77 -3.39
N ALA A 9 24.23 7.93 -3.77
CA ALA A 9 25.44 8.48 -3.17
C ALA A 9 25.34 10.00 -3.12
N VAL A 10 26.05 10.63 -2.19
CA VAL A 10 26.16 12.10 -2.14
C VAL A 10 26.92 12.59 -3.35
N ASP A 11 26.41 13.63 -4.00
CA ASP A 11 27.11 14.25 -5.11
C ASP A 11 28.31 15.07 -4.61
N GLN A 12 29.52 14.53 -4.78
CA GLN A 12 30.79 15.17 -4.46
C GLN A 12 31.56 15.60 -5.72
N GLY A 13 30.86 15.80 -6.84
CA GLY A 13 31.48 16.14 -8.13
C GLY A 13 32.15 14.96 -8.83
N ALA A 14 31.77 13.73 -8.48
CA ALA A 14 32.27 12.53 -9.16
C ALA A 14 31.81 12.48 -10.63
N ASP A 15 32.62 11.85 -11.48
CA ASP A 15 32.25 11.55 -12.86
C ASP A 15 30.97 10.70 -12.90
N ALA A 16 29.98 11.15 -13.68
CA ALA A 16 28.68 10.53 -13.80
C ALA A 16 27.99 10.91 -15.11
N ILE A 17 27.16 10.00 -15.60
CA ILE A 17 26.36 10.18 -16.81
C ILE A 17 25.12 11.01 -16.49
N SER A 18 24.84 12.02 -17.31
CA SER A 18 23.70 12.91 -17.13
C SER A 18 22.37 12.24 -17.51
N ILE A 19 21.37 12.42 -16.65
CA ILE A 19 19.95 12.15 -16.90
C ILE A 19 19.26 13.50 -17.06
N ILE A 20 18.62 13.72 -18.21
CA ILE A 20 17.99 14.99 -18.58
C ILE A 20 16.47 14.81 -18.50
N PRO A 21 15.78 15.41 -17.52
CA PRO A 21 14.32 15.44 -17.50
C PRO A 21 13.78 16.33 -18.62
N VAL A 22 12.77 15.85 -19.34
CA VAL A 22 12.15 16.57 -20.47
C VAL A 22 10.64 16.47 -20.38
N SER A 23 9.94 17.60 -20.31
CA SER A 23 8.47 17.65 -20.37
C SER A 23 7.97 17.63 -21.81
N GLU A 24 6.69 17.32 -22.01
CA GLU A 24 6.06 17.44 -23.32
C GLU A 24 6.06 18.90 -23.83
N ALA A 25 5.96 19.87 -22.91
CA ALA A 25 5.98 21.29 -23.25
C ALA A 25 7.38 21.78 -23.68
N ASP A 26 8.43 21.25 -23.07
CA ASP A 26 9.83 21.65 -23.35
C ASP A 26 10.47 20.81 -24.46
N PHE A 27 9.73 19.85 -25.03
CA PHE A 27 10.28 18.86 -25.97
C PHE A 27 10.96 19.49 -27.19
N GLU A 28 10.34 20.48 -27.83
CA GLU A 28 10.88 21.13 -29.04
C GLU A 28 12.14 21.94 -28.72
N THR A 29 12.14 22.65 -27.59
CA THR A 29 13.32 23.38 -27.09
C THR A 29 14.47 22.42 -26.81
N PHE A 30 14.18 21.31 -26.13
CA PHE A 30 15.14 20.24 -25.87
C PHE A 30 15.70 19.66 -27.18
N LEU A 31 14.84 19.32 -28.14
CA LEU A 31 15.24 18.74 -29.42
C LEU A 31 16.12 19.71 -30.23
N GLY A 32 15.80 21.00 -30.24
CA GLY A 32 16.57 22.04 -30.94
C GLY A 32 17.99 22.24 -30.39
N ALA A 33 18.20 21.96 -29.10
CA ALA A 33 19.50 22.06 -28.45
C ALA A 33 20.42 20.85 -28.68
N LEU A 34 19.89 19.73 -29.19
CA LEU A 34 20.65 18.50 -29.38
C LEU A 34 21.49 18.50 -30.67
N PRO A 35 22.70 17.90 -30.66
CA PRO A 35 23.44 17.55 -31.86
C PRO A 35 22.64 16.63 -32.80
N GLU A 36 22.99 16.62 -34.08
CA GLU A 36 22.28 15.86 -35.13
C GLU A 36 22.12 14.37 -34.77
N LEU A 37 23.19 13.71 -34.31
CA LEU A 37 23.14 12.29 -33.95
C LEU A 37 22.15 12.01 -32.80
N ALA A 38 22.11 12.88 -31.79
CA ALA A 38 21.17 12.77 -30.68
C ALA A 38 19.72 13.04 -31.12
N ARG A 39 19.49 14.00 -32.03
CA ARG A 39 18.15 14.22 -32.62
C ARG A 39 17.66 12.99 -33.39
N THR A 40 18.54 12.35 -34.16
CA THR A 40 18.22 11.12 -34.88
C THR A 40 17.85 9.99 -33.92
N ALA A 41 18.56 9.84 -32.80
CA ALA A 41 18.22 8.86 -31.78
C ALA A 41 16.84 9.13 -31.13
N VAL A 42 16.55 10.40 -30.81
CA VAL A 42 15.24 10.82 -30.30
C VAL A 42 14.11 10.51 -31.29
N ALA A 43 14.32 10.79 -32.58
CA ALA A 43 13.35 10.48 -33.63
C ALA A 43 13.13 8.97 -33.80
N ALA A 44 14.21 8.18 -33.84
CA ALA A 44 14.16 6.72 -33.97
C ALA A 44 13.44 6.06 -32.78
N ALA A 45 13.61 6.58 -31.57
CA ALA A 45 12.93 6.11 -30.36
C ALA A 45 11.49 6.66 -30.21
N ALA A 46 11.05 7.55 -31.10
CA ALA A 46 9.77 8.28 -31.01
C ALA A 46 9.57 8.97 -29.64
N PHE A 47 10.66 9.41 -29.01
CA PHE A 47 10.61 10.10 -27.71
C PHE A 47 10.00 11.50 -27.87
N ARG A 48 9.14 11.89 -26.93
CA ARG A 48 8.37 13.14 -26.93
C ARG A 48 8.23 13.77 -25.54
N GLY A 49 9.06 13.37 -24.57
CA GLY A 49 8.92 13.84 -23.18
C GLY A 49 7.75 13.20 -22.41
N ARG A 50 7.02 12.24 -23.00
CA ARG A 50 5.92 11.51 -22.34
C ARG A 50 6.40 10.79 -21.06
N ALA A 51 5.58 10.79 -20.02
CA ALA A 51 5.88 10.07 -18.78
C ALA A 51 6.17 8.58 -19.05
N ASP A 52 6.96 7.97 -18.16
CA ASP A 52 7.37 6.55 -18.25
C ASP A 52 8.21 6.19 -19.50
N THR A 53 8.75 7.18 -20.22
CA THR A 53 9.65 6.98 -21.36
C THR A 53 11.06 7.49 -21.06
N ALA A 54 12.05 6.88 -21.73
CA ALA A 54 13.43 7.35 -21.70
C ALA A 54 14.13 7.02 -23.03
N VAL A 55 15.15 7.81 -23.39
CA VAL A 55 15.93 7.64 -24.62
C VAL A 55 17.41 7.94 -24.37
N PHE A 56 18.29 7.11 -24.93
CA PHE A 56 19.72 7.36 -24.93
C PHE A 56 20.07 8.43 -25.97
N LEU A 57 20.93 9.37 -25.55
CA LEU A 57 21.42 10.48 -26.37
C LEU A 57 22.92 10.27 -26.61
N PRO A 58 23.32 9.76 -27.79
CA PRO A 58 24.73 9.60 -28.13
C PRO A 58 25.42 10.96 -28.26
N GLY A 59 26.64 11.05 -27.70
CA GLY A 59 27.56 12.16 -27.92
C GLY A 59 28.61 11.84 -28.99
N GLY A 60 29.77 12.49 -28.92
CA GLY A 60 30.78 12.47 -29.98
C GLY A 60 31.73 11.28 -29.96
N SER A 61 31.99 10.66 -28.80
CA SER A 61 32.87 9.48 -28.71
C SER A 61 32.77 8.73 -27.38
N GLY A 62 32.98 7.40 -27.41
CA GLY A 62 33.21 6.59 -26.21
C GLY A 62 32.09 6.69 -25.14
N ARG A 63 32.44 7.22 -23.96
CA ARG A 63 31.52 7.40 -22.81
C ARG A 63 30.74 8.73 -22.85
N ASP A 64 30.91 9.53 -23.90
CA ASP A 64 30.14 10.75 -24.11
C ASP A 64 28.72 10.40 -24.59
N TRP A 65 27.82 10.18 -23.64
CA TRP A 65 26.39 10.00 -23.87
C TRP A 65 25.61 10.40 -22.62
N SER A 66 24.32 10.68 -22.81
CA SER A 66 23.38 10.99 -21.73
C SER A 66 22.05 10.27 -21.96
N LEU A 67 21.11 10.38 -21.02
CA LEU A 67 19.78 9.81 -21.18
C LEU A 67 18.73 10.88 -20.91
N ALA A 68 17.78 11.07 -21.81
CA ALA A 68 16.59 11.87 -21.54
C ALA A 68 15.49 10.99 -20.93
N VAL A 69 14.76 11.54 -19.97
CA VAL A 69 13.62 10.88 -19.30
C VAL A 69 12.41 11.80 -19.36
N GLY A 70 11.24 11.24 -19.68
CA GLY A 70 10.03 12.02 -19.87
C GLY A 70 9.33 12.39 -18.55
N LEU A 71 8.95 13.65 -18.42
CA LEU A 71 8.15 14.19 -17.30
C LEU A 71 6.63 14.13 -17.56
N GLY A 72 6.23 13.83 -18.80
CA GLY A 72 4.84 13.98 -19.26
C GLY A 72 4.44 15.45 -19.29
N THR A 73 3.23 15.74 -18.81
CA THR A 73 2.68 17.10 -18.74
C THR A 73 3.17 17.89 -17.53
N SER A 74 3.95 17.29 -16.62
CA SER A 74 4.51 17.99 -15.46
C SER A 74 5.75 18.79 -15.83
N ALA A 75 5.92 19.95 -15.21
CA ALA A 75 7.14 20.76 -15.30
C ALA A 75 8.27 20.22 -14.38
N THR A 76 7.94 19.37 -13.40
CA THR A 76 8.91 18.86 -12.41
C THR A 76 8.84 17.35 -12.27
N ALA A 77 9.96 16.74 -11.85
CA ALA A 77 10.04 15.30 -11.67
C ALA A 77 9.21 14.82 -10.48
N GLY A 78 8.30 13.89 -10.75
CA GLY A 78 7.47 13.23 -9.74
C GLY A 78 8.07 11.91 -9.25
N ARG A 79 7.32 11.23 -8.38
CA ARG A 79 7.72 10.00 -7.68
C ARG A 79 8.27 8.92 -8.60
N TRP A 80 7.69 8.76 -9.79
CA TRP A 80 8.03 7.68 -10.73
C TRP A 80 8.91 8.11 -11.90
N THR A 81 9.21 9.41 -12.05
CA THR A 81 9.91 9.95 -13.23
C THR A 81 11.20 9.20 -13.55
N LEU A 82 12.06 8.97 -12.55
CA LEU A 82 13.37 8.35 -12.77
C LEU A 82 13.31 6.84 -13.00
N ALA A 83 12.15 6.20 -12.88
CA ALA A 83 12.02 4.76 -12.95
C ALA A 83 12.30 4.20 -14.36
N ALA A 84 11.91 4.94 -15.41
CA ALA A 84 12.19 4.54 -16.80
C ALA A 84 13.69 4.54 -17.09
N ALA A 85 14.42 5.55 -16.59
CA ALA A 85 15.87 5.63 -16.69
C ALA A 85 16.54 4.46 -15.95
N ALA A 86 16.26 4.29 -14.65
CA ALA A 86 16.83 3.22 -13.83
C ALA A 86 16.54 1.80 -14.35
N GLY A 87 15.44 1.65 -15.10
CA GLY A 87 15.04 0.42 -15.76
C GLY A 87 15.74 0.12 -17.08
N GLN A 88 16.55 1.04 -17.62
CA GLN A 88 17.26 0.87 -18.91
C GLN A 88 18.78 1.05 -18.77
N LEU A 89 19.22 1.89 -17.84
CA LEU A 89 20.63 2.23 -17.65
C LEU A 89 21.49 1.01 -17.24
N PRO A 90 22.72 0.90 -17.77
CA PRO A 90 23.70 -0.09 -17.31
C PRO A 90 24.27 0.27 -15.93
N GLU A 91 25.08 -0.60 -15.34
CA GLU A 91 25.83 -0.29 -14.12
C GLU A 91 26.60 1.03 -14.27
N GLY A 92 26.55 1.89 -13.25
CA GLY A 92 27.26 3.16 -13.29
C GLY A 92 26.73 4.21 -12.32
N ARG A 93 27.34 5.39 -12.41
CA ARG A 93 26.95 6.59 -11.66
C ARG A 93 26.22 7.56 -12.57
N TYR A 94 25.14 8.12 -12.04
CA TYR A 94 24.23 8.97 -12.78
C TYR A 94 23.90 10.24 -12.00
N ARG A 95 23.66 11.33 -12.72
CA ARG A 95 23.28 12.62 -12.13
C ARG A 95 22.12 13.22 -12.91
N VAL A 96 21.11 13.73 -12.21
CA VAL A 96 20.01 14.45 -12.87
C VAL A 96 20.46 15.89 -13.18
N SER A 97 20.26 16.32 -14.41
CA SER A 97 20.44 17.71 -14.82
C SER A 97 19.32 18.58 -14.25
N GLY A 98 19.67 19.72 -13.65
CA GLY A 98 18.70 20.66 -13.08
C GLY A 98 18.22 20.25 -11.68
N GLN A 99 16.96 20.56 -11.37
CA GLN A 99 16.39 20.27 -10.05
C GLN A 99 16.03 18.79 -9.90
N LEU A 100 16.41 18.21 -8.76
CA LEU A 100 16.05 16.85 -8.35
C LEU A 100 15.17 16.91 -7.08
N PRO A 101 13.84 16.90 -7.22
CA PRO A 101 12.94 16.77 -6.08
C PRO A 101 13.18 15.45 -5.33
N ALA A 102 13.17 15.50 -3.99
CA ALA A 102 13.43 14.33 -3.16
C ALA A 102 12.48 13.15 -3.46
N ILE A 103 11.23 13.44 -3.85
CA ILE A 103 10.23 12.42 -4.19
C ILE A 103 10.64 11.53 -5.37
N ALA A 104 11.40 12.08 -6.33
CA ALA A 104 11.81 11.36 -7.55
C ALA A 104 12.85 10.25 -7.28
N LEU A 105 13.52 10.29 -6.11
CA LEU A 105 14.42 9.23 -5.66
C LEU A 105 13.70 7.88 -5.53
N HIS A 106 12.40 7.91 -5.22
CA HIS A 106 11.59 6.70 -5.06
C HIS A 106 11.57 5.84 -6.33
N GLY A 107 11.26 6.45 -7.48
CA GLY A 107 11.18 5.76 -8.77
C GLY A 107 12.52 5.17 -9.18
N TRP A 108 13.63 5.87 -8.89
CA TRP A 108 14.99 5.36 -9.10
C TRP A 108 15.25 4.08 -8.31
N LEU A 109 14.93 4.08 -7.01
CA LEU A 109 15.13 2.94 -6.11
C LEU A 109 14.22 1.76 -6.49
N MET A 110 12.93 2.00 -6.66
CA MET A 110 11.93 0.95 -6.91
C MET A 110 12.07 0.31 -8.29
N ALA A 111 12.65 0.99 -9.27
CA ALA A 111 13.00 0.39 -10.56
C ALA A 111 14.09 -0.68 -10.47
N GLN A 112 14.86 -0.72 -9.38
CA GLN A 112 15.91 -1.72 -9.15
C GLN A 112 15.49 -2.81 -8.16
N HIS A 113 14.39 -2.61 -7.42
CA HIS A 113 13.83 -3.65 -6.57
C HIS A 113 13.24 -4.81 -7.40
N ARG A 114 13.46 -6.05 -6.94
CA ARG A 114 12.98 -7.27 -7.60
C ARG A 114 12.58 -8.30 -6.54
N PHE A 115 11.37 -8.82 -6.67
CA PHE A 115 10.97 -10.03 -5.96
C PHE A 115 11.65 -11.26 -6.60
N THR A 116 12.60 -11.85 -5.87
CA THR A 116 13.46 -12.96 -6.33
C THR A 116 13.44 -14.17 -5.38
N ARG A 117 12.48 -14.22 -4.44
CA ARG A 117 12.38 -15.32 -3.46
C ARG A 117 12.27 -16.71 -4.12
N TYR A 118 11.59 -16.82 -5.25
CA TYR A 118 11.28 -18.08 -5.93
C TYR A 118 12.01 -18.29 -7.26
N ARG A 119 12.93 -17.40 -7.62
CA ARG A 119 13.70 -17.49 -8.87
C ARG A 119 15.06 -16.85 -8.68
N LYS A 120 16.07 -17.36 -9.38
CA LYS A 120 17.40 -16.74 -9.37
C LYS A 120 17.30 -15.27 -9.81
N ALA A 121 17.97 -14.39 -9.06
CA ALA A 121 18.08 -12.99 -9.43
C ALA A 121 18.85 -12.86 -10.75
N ASP A 122 18.38 -11.97 -11.62
CA ASP A 122 19.14 -11.52 -12.79
C ASP A 122 19.82 -10.20 -12.42
N ASP A 123 21.09 -10.30 -12.07
CA ASP A 123 21.94 -9.17 -11.67
C ASP A 123 22.85 -8.69 -12.82
N SER A 124 22.56 -9.08 -14.06
CA SER A 124 23.40 -8.80 -15.25
C SER A 124 23.69 -7.32 -15.50
N ARG A 125 22.87 -6.41 -14.95
CA ARG A 125 23.03 -4.96 -15.13
C ARG A 125 23.79 -4.23 -14.03
N GLY A 126 24.09 -4.89 -12.91
CA GLY A 126 24.73 -4.24 -11.76
C GLY A 126 23.93 -3.08 -11.14
N PRO A 127 24.46 -2.43 -10.08
CA PRO A 127 23.80 -1.30 -9.42
C PRO A 127 23.86 -0.01 -10.24
N ARG A 128 22.73 0.71 -10.32
CA ARG A 128 22.69 2.07 -10.87
C ARG A 128 22.67 3.04 -9.72
N GLN A 129 23.77 3.76 -9.52
CA GLN A 129 23.93 4.69 -8.41
C GLN A 129 23.55 6.11 -8.85
N LEU A 130 22.58 6.72 -8.17
CA LEU A 130 22.21 8.12 -8.39
C LEU A 130 23.01 9.01 -7.45
N LEU A 131 23.63 10.04 -8.00
CA LEU A 131 24.27 11.10 -7.23
C LEU A 131 23.20 12.11 -6.79
N VAL A 132 23.06 12.28 -5.48
CA VAL A 132 22.04 13.10 -4.84
C VAL A 132 22.71 14.37 -4.29
N PRO A 133 22.31 15.57 -4.76
CA PRO A 133 22.90 16.83 -4.30
C PRO A 133 22.61 17.14 -2.83
N ASP A 134 21.38 16.85 -2.38
CA ASP A 134 20.97 17.04 -0.98
C ASP A 134 21.10 15.74 -0.19
N PRO A 135 22.15 15.58 0.64
CA PRO A 135 22.33 14.36 1.43
C PRO A 135 21.20 14.13 2.45
N SER A 136 20.48 15.18 2.86
CA SER A 136 19.40 15.05 3.85
C SER A 136 18.17 14.31 3.30
N ALA A 137 18.01 14.26 1.98
CA ALA A 137 16.94 13.52 1.32
C ALA A 137 17.16 12.00 1.30
N ILE A 138 18.41 11.55 1.39
CA ILE A 138 18.79 10.12 1.24
C ILE A 138 18.11 9.24 2.29
N PRO A 139 18.20 9.51 3.62
CA PRO A 139 17.62 8.61 4.62
C PRO A 139 16.10 8.44 4.47
N ARG A 140 15.39 9.52 4.13
CA ARG A 140 13.93 9.47 3.89
C ARG A 140 13.61 8.60 2.66
N ALA A 141 14.33 8.79 1.55
CA ALA A 141 14.12 8.00 0.34
C ALA A 141 14.41 6.51 0.52
N LEU A 142 15.45 6.17 1.29
CA LEU A 142 15.78 4.78 1.62
C LEU A 142 14.70 4.13 2.49
N ALA A 143 14.22 4.83 3.53
CA ALA A 143 13.12 4.34 4.35
C ALA A 143 11.84 4.10 3.53
N ASP A 144 11.54 5.00 2.59
CA ASP A 144 10.38 4.90 1.70
C ASP A 144 10.48 3.69 0.77
N ALA A 145 11.64 3.50 0.13
CA ALA A 145 11.88 2.36 -0.75
C ALA A 145 11.84 1.04 0.03
N GLN A 146 12.44 0.98 1.22
CA GLN A 146 12.43 -0.21 2.05
C GLN A 146 11.01 -0.59 2.50
N ALA A 147 10.20 0.38 2.94
CA ALA A 147 8.82 0.11 3.36
C ALA A 147 7.95 -0.40 2.19
N VAL A 148 8.11 0.19 0.99
CA VAL A 148 7.38 -0.26 -0.21
C VAL A 148 7.88 -1.62 -0.69
N ALA A 149 9.18 -1.90 -0.61
CA ALA A 149 9.73 -3.20 -0.96
C ALA A 149 9.20 -4.31 -0.06
N GLU A 150 9.16 -4.10 1.26
CA GLU A 150 8.61 -5.09 2.19
C GLU A 150 7.11 -5.28 2.03
N LEU A 151 6.35 -4.20 1.81
CA LEU A 151 4.95 -4.29 1.45
C LEU A 151 4.75 -5.18 0.21
N ARG A 152 5.58 -4.96 -0.82
CA ARG A 152 5.54 -5.75 -2.06
C ARG A 152 5.89 -7.20 -1.81
N ASP A 153 6.97 -7.45 -1.08
CA ASP A 153 7.45 -8.80 -0.76
C ASP A 153 6.41 -9.58 0.05
N LEU A 154 5.71 -8.95 1.00
CA LEU A 154 4.61 -9.59 1.73
C LEU A 154 3.51 -10.02 0.76
N ILE A 155 2.96 -9.11 -0.03
CA ILE A 155 1.85 -9.41 -0.96
C ILE A 155 2.25 -10.39 -2.09
N ASP A 156 3.48 -10.30 -2.59
CA ASP A 156 3.96 -11.16 -3.67
C ASP A 156 4.36 -12.56 -3.19
N THR A 157 4.60 -12.75 -1.88
CA THR A 157 4.82 -14.08 -1.30
C THR A 157 3.54 -14.93 -1.47
N PRO A 158 3.60 -16.11 -2.11
CA PRO A 158 2.51 -17.07 -2.16
C PRO A 158 1.95 -17.36 -0.77
N ALA A 159 0.63 -17.52 -0.69
CA ALA A 159 -0.04 -17.69 0.58
C ALA A 159 0.41 -18.93 1.36
N GLU A 160 0.96 -19.97 0.71
CA GLU A 160 1.57 -21.11 1.38
C GLU A 160 2.72 -20.69 2.31
N ASP A 161 3.55 -19.75 1.85
CA ASP A 161 4.71 -19.22 2.57
C ASP A 161 4.39 -17.94 3.36
N LEU A 162 3.11 -17.52 3.38
CA LEU A 162 2.64 -16.32 4.06
C LEU A 162 1.23 -16.49 4.61
N GLY A 163 1.10 -17.21 5.71
CA GLY A 163 -0.13 -17.34 6.48
C GLY A 163 -0.20 -16.36 7.65
N PRO A 164 -1.19 -16.54 8.55
CA PRO A 164 -1.36 -15.68 9.72
C PRO A 164 -0.11 -15.61 10.63
N ALA A 165 0.67 -16.69 10.72
CA ALA A 165 1.89 -16.73 11.53
C ALA A 165 3.00 -15.87 10.94
N GLU A 166 3.12 -15.84 9.61
CA GLU A 166 4.15 -15.07 8.92
C GLU A 166 3.82 -13.57 8.94
N VAL A 167 2.53 -13.21 8.93
CA VAL A 167 2.09 -11.83 9.20
C VAL A 167 2.47 -11.40 10.63
N GLU A 168 2.30 -12.27 11.62
CA GLU A 168 2.78 -12.01 12.99
C GLU A 168 4.31 -11.86 13.04
N ALA A 169 5.05 -12.71 12.35
CA ALA A 169 6.50 -12.62 12.28
C ALA A 169 6.97 -11.28 11.68
N ALA A 170 6.28 -10.78 10.66
CA ALA A 170 6.58 -9.46 10.07
C ALA A 170 6.37 -8.32 11.08
N ILE A 171 5.28 -8.36 11.87
CA ILE A 171 5.02 -7.35 12.92
C ILE A 171 6.05 -7.45 14.05
N ARG A 172 6.40 -8.67 14.47
CA ARG A 172 7.43 -8.90 15.51
C ARG A 172 8.80 -8.41 15.05
N ALA A 173 9.20 -8.70 13.82
CA ALA A 173 10.46 -8.20 13.26
C ALA A 173 10.51 -6.66 13.23
N LEU A 174 9.40 -6.00 12.90
CA LEU A 174 9.30 -4.54 12.98
C LEU A 174 9.44 -4.07 14.44
N ALA A 175 8.74 -4.69 15.38
CA ALA A 175 8.78 -4.33 16.79
C ALA A 175 10.18 -4.51 17.41
N ASP A 176 10.84 -5.65 17.14
CA ASP A 176 12.18 -5.95 17.65
C ASP A 176 13.21 -4.93 17.17
N ALA A 177 13.09 -4.47 15.92
CA ALA A 177 13.99 -3.45 15.34
C ALA A 177 13.85 -2.07 16.00
N VAL A 178 12.73 -1.78 16.67
CA VAL A 178 12.39 -0.43 17.15
C VAL A 178 12.04 -0.38 18.64
N GLY A 179 12.14 -1.51 19.34
CA GLY A 179 11.75 -1.65 20.75
C GLY A 179 10.22 -1.58 20.99
N GLY A 180 9.42 -1.96 20.00
CA GLY A 180 7.96 -2.05 20.12
C GLY A 180 7.50 -3.24 20.96
N LYS A 181 6.23 -3.22 21.40
CA LYS A 181 5.62 -4.33 22.16
C LYS A 181 4.53 -4.98 21.35
N VAL A 182 4.59 -6.31 21.19
CA VAL A 182 3.61 -7.08 20.41
C VAL A 182 2.73 -7.95 21.33
N GLN A 183 1.42 -7.86 21.13
CA GLN A 183 0.43 -8.78 21.68
C GLN A 183 -0.21 -9.58 20.55
N ALA A 184 -0.42 -10.88 20.78
CA ALA A 184 -1.12 -11.77 19.85
C ALA A 184 -2.17 -12.60 20.60
N VAL A 185 -3.37 -12.70 20.04
CA VAL A 185 -4.43 -13.61 20.48
C VAL A 185 -4.77 -14.52 19.31
N MET A 186 -4.76 -15.84 19.51
CA MET A 186 -4.83 -16.79 18.39
C MET A 186 -5.66 -18.05 18.70
N GLY A 187 -6.23 -18.66 17.66
CA GLY A 187 -7.04 -19.87 17.77
C GLY A 187 -8.21 -19.68 18.74
N GLU A 188 -8.47 -20.68 19.59
CA GLU A 188 -9.57 -20.65 20.57
C GLU A 188 -9.50 -19.49 21.58
N ALA A 189 -8.31 -18.94 21.83
CA ALA A 189 -8.16 -17.78 22.70
C ALA A 189 -8.93 -16.56 22.16
N LEU A 190 -9.16 -16.48 20.84
CA LEU A 190 -9.97 -15.43 20.22
C LEU A 190 -11.40 -15.43 20.78
N VAL A 191 -12.03 -16.59 20.98
CA VAL A 191 -13.37 -16.66 21.56
C VAL A 191 -13.36 -16.17 23.01
N THR A 192 -12.42 -16.69 23.82
CA THR A 192 -12.33 -16.34 25.25
C THR A 192 -11.96 -14.88 25.52
N GLN A 193 -11.24 -14.24 24.59
CA GLN A 193 -10.83 -12.83 24.69
C GLN A 193 -11.71 -11.88 23.87
N ASN A 194 -12.89 -12.36 23.45
CA ASN A 194 -13.91 -11.59 22.75
C ASN A 194 -13.47 -11.04 21.37
N PHE A 195 -13.00 -11.94 20.51
CA PHE A 195 -12.76 -11.74 19.07
C PHE A 195 -13.51 -12.81 18.23
N PRO A 196 -14.83 -12.95 18.42
CA PRO A 196 -15.62 -14.03 17.81
C PRO A 196 -15.68 -13.95 16.27
N ALA A 197 -15.66 -12.76 15.66
CA ALA A 197 -15.75 -12.63 14.20
C ALA A 197 -14.43 -13.02 13.52
N VAL A 198 -13.29 -12.68 14.13
CA VAL A 198 -11.97 -13.15 13.67
C VAL A 198 -11.87 -14.68 13.74
N HIS A 199 -12.32 -15.27 14.86
CA HIS A 199 -12.36 -16.73 15.01
C HIS A 199 -13.27 -17.37 13.96
N ALA A 200 -14.50 -16.89 13.81
CA ALA A 200 -15.48 -17.46 12.91
C ALA A 200 -14.96 -17.52 11.47
N VAL A 201 -14.40 -16.42 10.95
CA VAL A 201 -13.85 -16.40 9.59
C VAL A 201 -12.69 -17.38 9.41
N GLY A 202 -11.76 -17.43 10.37
CA GLY A 202 -10.51 -18.17 10.18
C GLY A 202 -10.48 -19.61 10.69
N ARG A 203 -11.48 -20.06 11.47
CA ARG A 203 -11.47 -21.40 12.12
C ARG A 203 -11.43 -22.57 11.15
N ALA A 204 -11.81 -22.36 9.89
CA ALA A 204 -11.84 -23.40 8.87
C ALA A 204 -10.43 -23.81 8.39
N SER A 205 -9.44 -22.94 8.55
CA SER A 205 -8.07 -23.18 8.15
C SER A 205 -7.31 -23.96 9.23
N PRO A 206 -6.41 -24.90 8.85
CA PRO A 206 -5.49 -25.51 9.82
C PRO A 206 -4.48 -24.49 10.39
N ARG A 207 -4.31 -23.33 9.74
CA ARG A 207 -3.44 -22.25 10.22
C ARG A 207 -4.24 -21.32 11.14
N LYS A 208 -3.87 -21.33 12.43
CA LYS A 208 -4.62 -20.63 13.48
C LYS A 208 -4.83 -19.14 13.14
N PRO A 209 -6.09 -18.66 13.10
CA PRO A 209 -6.37 -17.24 12.98
C PRO A 209 -5.87 -16.49 14.21
N ARG A 210 -5.57 -15.20 14.04
CA ARG A 210 -5.08 -14.35 15.12
C ARG A 210 -5.43 -12.90 14.93
N ILE A 211 -5.51 -12.18 16.04
CA ILE A 211 -5.50 -10.73 16.06
C ILE A 211 -4.23 -10.26 16.79
N LEU A 212 -3.57 -9.29 16.19
CA LEU A 212 -2.25 -8.81 16.56
C LEU A 212 -2.33 -7.33 16.89
N SER A 213 -1.61 -6.89 17.91
CA SER A 213 -1.31 -5.47 18.08
C SER A 213 0.16 -5.23 18.36
N MET A 214 0.67 -4.11 17.86
CA MET A 214 1.99 -3.58 18.18
C MET A 214 1.83 -2.15 18.68
N ASP A 215 2.37 -1.87 19.87
CA ASP A 215 2.45 -0.54 20.46
C ASP A 215 3.89 0.00 20.37
N TRP A 216 4.04 1.27 19.98
CA TRP A 216 5.31 2.00 19.92
C TRP A 216 5.11 3.49 20.25
N GLY A 217 6.17 4.15 20.73
CA GLY A 217 6.17 5.58 21.00
C GLY A 217 5.75 5.92 22.43
N GLU A 218 5.70 7.22 22.70
CA GLU A 218 5.61 7.76 24.06
C GLU A 218 4.14 7.88 24.54
N PRO A 219 3.82 7.50 25.79
CA PRO A 219 2.44 7.52 26.31
C PRO A 219 1.73 8.88 26.25
N GLN A 220 2.48 9.99 26.34
CA GLN A 220 1.96 11.36 26.32
C GLN A 220 1.59 11.87 24.92
N HIS A 221 2.08 11.22 23.87
CA HIS A 221 1.76 11.63 22.51
C HIS A 221 0.35 11.17 22.09
N PRO A 222 -0.29 11.86 21.13
CA PRO A 222 -1.58 11.44 20.59
C PRO A 222 -1.53 9.99 20.09
N LEU A 223 -2.52 9.19 20.49
CA LEU A 223 -2.65 7.82 20.02
C LEU A 223 -3.16 7.80 18.58
N VAL A 224 -2.33 7.31 17.66
CA VAL A 224 -2.69 7.05 16.26
C VAL A 224 -2.76 5.55 16.06
N ALA A 225 -3.91 5.07 15.62
CA ALA A 225 -4.13 3.66 15.35
C ALA A 225 -4.17 3.36 13.85
N LEU A 226 -3.40 2.35 13.43
CA LEU A 226 -3.37 1.83 12.08
C LEU A 226 -3.95 0.41 12.10
N VAL A 227 -4.98 0.14 11.28
CA VAL A 227 -5.65 -1.17 11.24
C VAL A 227 -5.52 -1.78 9.84
N GLY A 228 -5.25 -3.08 9.76
CA GLY A 228 -5.08 -3.77 8.48
C GLY A 228 -5.88 -5.07 8.36
N LYS A 229 -6.58 -5.25 7.24
CA LYS A 229 -7.17 -6.54 6.82
C LYS A 229 -6.04 -7.52 6.46
N GLY A 230 -5.93 -8.62 7.19
CA GLY A 230 -4.90 -9.65 7.00
C GLY A 230 -5.45 -11.00 6.51
N VAL A 231 -6.30 -11.02 5.47
CA VAL A 231 -6.75 -12.29 4.89
C VAL A 231 -5.64 -12.86 4.02
N CYS A 232 -4.82 -13.76 4.56
CA CYS A 232 -3.64 -14.32 3.92
C CYS A 232 -3.96 -15.10 2.64
N PHE A 233 -5.09 -15.81 2.65
CA PHE A 233 -5.70 -16.36 1.44
C PHE A 233 -7.22 -16.34 1.55
N ASP A 234 -7.87 -16.01 0.45
CA ASP A 234 -9.32 -15.90 0.38
C ASP A 234 -9.90 -16.80 -0.71
N THR A 235 -10.53 -17.91 -0.30
CA THR A 235 -11.30 -18.75 -1.24
C THR A 235 -12.71 -18.19 -1.49
N GLY A 236 -13.14 -17.23 -0.67
CA GLY A 236 -14.52 -16.79 -0.48
C GLY A 236 -15.33 -17.64 0.50
N GLY A 237 -14.72 -18.62 1.16
CA GLY A 237 -15.44 -19.58 1.99
C GLY A 237 -16.41 -20.43 1.17
N LEU A 238 -17.59 -20.73 1.72
CA LEU A 238 -18.61 -21.54 1.04
C LEU A 238 -19.30 -20.81 -0.11
N ASN A 239 -19.32 -19.47 -0.10
CA ASN A 239 -19.58 -18.64 -1.29
C ASN A 239 -18.32 -18.58 -2.17
N LEU A 240 -17.91 -19.74 -2.69
CA LEU A 240 -16.63 -19.96 -3.35
C LEU A 240 -16.41 -19.02 -4.55
N LYS A 241 -15.23 -18.39 -4.60
CA LYS A 241 -14.81 -17.59 -5.75
C LYS A 241 -14.63 -18.47 -7.01
N PRO A 242 -15.00 -17.99 -8.20
CA PRO A 242 -14.53 -18.58 -9.45
C PRO A 242 -13.00 -18.56 -9.54
N GLY A 243 -12.40 -19.53 -10.24
CA GLY A 243 -10.94 -19.69 -10.30
C GLY A 243 -10.16 -18.43 -10.71
N ASN A 244 -10.66 -17.68 -11.70
CA ASN A 244 -10.02 -16.43 -12.14
C ASN A 244 -10.04 -15.34 -11.06
N SER A 245 -11.10 -15.28 -10.25
CA SER A 245 -11.22 -14.36 -9.12
C SER A 245 -10.32 -14.79 -7.96
N MET A 246 -10.12 -16.09 -7.79
CA MET A 246 -9.26 -16.66 -6.73
C MET A 246 -7.76 -16.55 -7.04
N ALA A 247 -7.36 -16.50 -8.31
CA ALA A 247 -5.96 -16.55 -8.75
C ALA A 247 -5.03 -15.49 -8.13
N LEU A 248 -5.59 -14.37 -7.66
CA LEU A 248 -4.83 -13.27 -7.04
C LEU A 248 -4.99 -13.20 -5.52
N MET A 249 -5.70 -14.14 -4.87
CA MET A 249 -6.15 -13.97 -3.48
C MET A 249 -5.07 -14.10 -2.41
N LYS A 250 -3.82 -14.42 -2.78
CA LYS A 250 -2.66 -14.18 -1.89
C LYS A 250 -2.52 -12.71 -1.49
N LYS A 251 -3.05 -11.79 -2.31
CA LYS A 251 -2.94 -10.35 -2.07
C LYS A 251 -3.93 -9.83 -1.04
N ASP A 252 -4.85 -10.66 -0.54
CA ASP A 252 -5.99 -10.19 0.25
C ASP A 252 -5.63 -9.78 1.69
N MET A 253 -4.34 -9.93 2.02
CA MET A 253 -3.65 -9.36 3.18
C MET A 253 -3.01 -8.00 2.87
N GLY A 254 -3.27 -7.43 1.69
CA GLY A 254 -2.69 -6.17 1.24
C GLY A 254 -2.98 -5.01 2.18
N GLY A 255 -4.15 -5.02 2.85
CA GLY A 255 -4.47 -4.08 3.91
C GLY A 255 -3.50 -4.14 5.09
N ALA A 256 -3.21 -5.34 5.59
CA ALA A 256 -2.19 -5.57 6.61
C ALA A 256 -0.80 -5.11 6.15
N ALA A 257 -0.41 -5.41 4.91
CA ALA A 257 0.87 -4.96 4.35
C ALA A 257 0.99 -3.42 4.32
N HIS A 258 -0.10 -2.71 3.96
CA HIS A 258 -0.14 -1.24 3.98
C HIS A 258 -0.04 -0.69 5.41
N ALA A 259 -0.80 -1.26 6.37
CA ALA A 259 -0.74 -0.83 7.76
C ALA A 259 0.65 -1.05 8.39
N ILE A 260 1.30 -2.19 8.11
CA ILE A 260 2.68 -2.49 8.56
C ILE A 260 3.68 -1.51 7.94
N ALA A 261 3.58 -1.26 6.63
CA ALA A 261 4.47 -0.33 5.93
C ALA A 261 4.30 1.11 6.45
N LEU A 262 3.07 1.55 6.70
CA LEU A 262 2.80 2.87 7.24
C LEU A 262 3.32 2.99 8.68
N ALA A 263 3.13 1.97 9.52
CA ALA A 263 3.69 1.92 10.87
C ALA A 263 5.21 2.11 10.84
N ARG A 264 5.90 1.38 9.96
CA ARG A 264 7.34 1.53 9.76
C ARG A 264 7.74 2.93 9.32
N LEU A 265 7.00 3.55 8.39
CA LEU A 265 7.29 4.91 7.93
C LEU A 265 7.07 5.93 9.04
N VAL A 266 5.99 5.83 9.81
CA VAL A 266 5.74 6.67 10.99
C VAL A 266 6.91 6.62 11.98
N ILE A 267 7.43 5.42 12.26
CA ILE A 267 8.59 5.22 13.13
C ILE A 267 9.86 5.82 12.51
N ALA A 268 10.11 5.56 11.23
CA ALA A 268 11.27 6.08 10.51
C ALA A 268 11.27 7.62 10.45
N ARG A 269 10.08 8.24 10.37
CA ARG A 269 9.90 9.69 10.45
C ARG A 269 9.99 10.26 11.86
N ARG A 270 9.98 9.41 12.90
CA ARG A 270 9.98 9.79 14.32
C ARG A 270 8.84 10.74 14.67
N LEU A 271 7.65 10.49 14.12
CA LEU A 271 6.48 11.32 14.42
C LEU A 271 6.16 11.29 15.92
N LYS A 272 5.66 12.41 16.45
CA LYS A 272 5.31 12.56 17.85
C LYS A 272 3.96 11.94 18.14
N VAL A 273 3.87 10.62 17.96
CA VAL A 273 2.65 9.83 18.15
C VAL A 273 2.92 8.66 19.09
N ARG A 274 1.88 8.22 19.80
CA ARG A 274 1.79 6.87 20.32
C ARG A 274 1.17 6.02 19.22
N LEU A 275 1.93 5.14 18.61
CA LEU A 275 1.47 4.31 17.51
C LEU A 275 0.87 3.00 18.04
N LYS A 276 -0.31 2.64 17.54
CA LYS A 276 -0.87 1.30 17.70
C LYS A 276 -1.18 0.69 16.33
N LEU A 277 -0.46 -0.35 15.95
CA LEU A 277 -0.76 -1.14 14.75
C LEU A 277 -1.63 -2.33 15.16
N VAL A 278 -2.75 -2.58 14.49
CA VAL A 278 -3.64 -3.72 14.72
C VAL A 278 -3.88 -4.47 13.41
N VAL A 279 -3.71 -5.79 13.42
CA VAL A 279 -3.93 -6.64 12.24
C VAL A 279 -4.74 -7.86 12.65
N ALA A 280 -5.87 -8.09 11.99
CA ALA A 280 -6.59 -9.36 12.06
C ALA A 280 -6.12 -10.26 10.91
N ALA A 281 -5.44 -11.35 11.23
CA ALA A 281 -4.82 -12.25 10.27
C ALA A 281 -5.49 -13.64 10.26
N VAL A 282 -6.02 -14.03 9.11
CA VAL A 282 -6.81 -15.25 8.92
C VAL A 282 -6.57 -15.85 7.53
N ASP A 283 -6.98 -17.10 7.32
CA ASP A 283 -7.34 -17.59 5.99
C ASP A 283 -8.84 -17.81 5.93
N ASN A 284 -9.49 -17.36 4.86
CA ASN A 284 -10.88 -17.70 4.59
C ASN A 284 -10.91 -18.99 3.76
N ALA A 285 -11.07 -20.12 4.43
CA ALA A 285 -10.90 -21.45 3.85
C ALA A 285 -12.22 -22.24 3.75
N VAL A 286 -12.22 -23.25 2.88
CA VAL A 286 -13.30 -24.24 2.75
C VAL A 286 -12.91 -25.51 3.50
N SER A 287 -13.66 -25.84 4.54
CA SER A 287 -13.57 -27.10 5.28
C SER A 287 -14.92 -27.39 5.99
N GLY A 288 -14.99 -28.46 6.79
CA GLY A 288 -16.19 -28.75 7.58
C GLY A 288 -16.57 -27.65 8.58
N ASP A 289 -15.57 -26.86 9.01
CA ASP A 289 -15.71 -25.82 10.03
C ASP A 289 -15.92 -24.40 9.44
N SER A 290 -16.04 -24.28 8.11
CA SER A 290 -16.36 -23.00 7.46
C SER A 290 -17.62 -22.36 8.03
N ILE A 291 -17.58 -21.02 8.17
CA ILE A 291 -18.79 -20.21 8.34
C ILE A 291 -19.72 -20.41 7.15
N ARG A 292 -21.03 -20.36 7.42
CA ARG A 292 -22.07 -20.68 6.43
C ARG A 292 -22.96 -19.46 6.18
N PRO A 293 -23.51 -19.31 4.97
CA PRO A 293 -24.64 -18.40 4.76
C PRO A 293 -25.77 -18.72 5.74
N GLY A 294 -26.28 -17.70 6.43
CA GLY A 294 -27.31 -17.81 7.47
C GLY A 294 -26.78 -18.07 8.89
N ASP A 295 -25.48 -18.31 9.08
CA ASP A 295 -24.89 -18.30 10.43
C ASP A 295 -25.05 -16.90 11.05
N VAL A 296 -25.35 -16.84 12.34
CA VAL A 296 -25.29 -15.60 13.14
C VAL A 296 -24.06 -15.66 14.03
N ILE A 297 -23.14 -14.71 13.84
CA ILE A 297 -21.90 -14.61 14.62
C ILE A 297 -21.94 -13.40 15.56
N GLY A 298 -21.25 -13.49 16.69
CA GLY A 298 -21.01 -12.33 17.54
C GLY A 298 -19.89 -11.43 16.99
N THR A 299 -19.79 -10.23 17.54
CA THR A 299 -18.66 -9.30 17.35
C THR A 299 -18.18 -8.79 18.70
N ARG A 300 -16.95 -8.30 18.76
CA ARG A 300 -16.37 -7.69 19.97
C ARG A 300 -17.20 -6.52 20.50
N LYS A 301 -17.83 -5.76 19.61
CA LYS A 301 -18.74 -4.65 19.95
C LYS A 301 -20.06 -5.13 20.58
N GLY A 302 -20.35 -6.44 20.56
CA GLY A 302 -21.57 -7.03 21.07
C GLY A 302 -22.73 -7.06 20.06
N LEU A 303 -22.50 -6.69 18.79
CA LEU A 303 -23.49 -6.82 17.72
C LEU A 303 -23.49 -8.26 17.18
N SER A 304 -24.68 -8.78 16.89
CA SER A 304 -24.90 -10.03 16.17
C SER A 304 -24.95 -9.78 14.66
N VAL A 305 -24.19 -10.56 13.88
CA VAL A 305 -24.09 -10.41 12.42
C VAL A 305 -24.55 -11.69 11.73
N GLU A 306 -25.60 -11.58 10.92
CA GLU A 306 -25.99 -12.63 9.97
C GLU A 306 -24.99 -12.64 8.80
N VAL A 307 -24.44 -13.82 8.50
CA VAL A 307 -23.54 -14.03 7.37
C VAL A 307 -24.39 -14.26 6.12
N GLY A 308 -24.62 -13.21 5.33
CA GLY A 308 -25.27 -13.32 4.01
C GLY A 308 -24.31 -13.73 2.89
N ASN A 309 -23.01 -13.45 3.04
CA ASN A 309 -21.99 -13.85 2.08
C ASN A 309 -20.64 -14.10 2.78
N THR A 310 -20.09 -15.32 2.69
CA THR A 310 -18.80 -15.69 3.28
C THR A 310 -17.60 -15.10 2.52
N ASP A 311 -17.81 -14.54 1.32
CA ASP A 311 -16.83 -13.77 0.52
C ASP A 311 -16.79 -12.27 0.91
N ALA A 312 -17.58 -11.89 1.92
CA ALA A 312 -17.54 -10.58 2.56
C ALA A 312 -16.96 -10.71 3.98
N GLU A 313 -15.89 -11.48 4.12
CA GLU A 313 -15.20 -11.83 5.36
C GLU A 313 -14.32 -10.70 5.92
N GLY A 314 -13.69 -9.92 5.05
CA GLY A 314 -12.72 -8.90 5.44
C GLY A 314 -13.32 -7.86 6.37
N ARG A 315 -14.58 -7.49 6.16
CA ARG A 315 -15.29 -6.57 7.05
C ARG A 315 -15.65 -7.20 8.40
N LEU A 316 -15.86 -8.52 8.45
CA LEU A 316 -16.13 -9.24 9.70
C LEU A 316 -14.91 -9.24 10.61
N ILE A 317 -13.72 -9.54 10.07
CA ILE A 317 -12.49 -9.51 10.89
C ILE A 317 -12.10 -8.09 11.29
N LEU A 318 -12.38 -7.10 10.44
CA LEU A 318 -12.17 -5.69 10.75
C LEU A 318 -13.17 -5.15 11.78
N ALA A 319 -14.38 -5.70 11.88
CA ALA A 319 -15.34 -5.31 12.91
C ALA A 319 -14.77 -5.48 14.32
N ASP A 320 -14.20 -6.65 14.59
CA ASP A 320 -13.52 -6.94 15.86
C ASP A 320 -12.27 -6.08 16.04
N ALA A 321 -11.47 -5.91 14.98
CA ALA A 321 -10.24 -5.12 15.04
C ALA A 321 -10.49 -3.63 15.32
N LEU A 322 -11.48 -3.04 14.66
CA LEU A 322 -11.89 -1.64 14.87
C LEU A 322 -12.49 -1.44 16.25
N ALA A 323 -13.38 -2.36 16.69
CA ALA A 323 -13.95 -2.30 18.03
C ALA A 323 -12.86 -2.38 19.11
N TRP A 324 -11.90 -3.28 18.98
CA TRP A 324 -10.77 -3.39 19.92
C TRP A 324 -9.87 -2.17 19.91
N THR A 325 -9.60 -1.63 18.71
CA THR A 325 -8.79 -0.44 18.54
C THR A 325 -9.45 0.78 19.21
N ALA A 326 -10.75 0.92 19.05
CA ALA A 326 -11.52 2.03 19.60
C ALA A 326 -11.58 2.05 21.13
N GLU A 327 -11.43 0.92 21.81
CA GLU A 327 -11.36 0.84 23.29
C GLU A 327 -10.19 1.66 23.86
N ALA A 328 -9.12 1.86 23.09
CA ALA A 328 -7.98 2.68 23.49
C ALA A 328 -8.22 4.20 23.30
N ASN A 329 -9.38 4.60 22.77
CA ASN A 329 -9.76 5.98 22.46
C ASN A 329 -8.70 6.76 21.64
N PRO A 330 -8.30 6.25 20.46
CA PRO A 330 -7.31 6.91 19.61
C PRO A 330 -7.79 8.28 19.11
N ALA A 331 -6.85 9.19 18.91
CA ALA A 331 -7.11 10.49 18.26
C ALA A 331 -7.42 10.34 16.77
N LEU A 332 -6.99 9.24 16.16
CA LEU A 332 -7.22 8.91 14.75
C LEU A 332 -7.13 7.39 14.54
N ILE A 333 -8.08 6.82 13.79
CA ILE A 333 -8.00 5.47 13.23
C ILE A 333 -7.86 5.57 11.71
N LEU A 334 -6.82 4.97 11.15
CA LEU A 334 -6.70 4.73 9.71
C LEU A 334 -6.70 3.22 9.46
N ASP A 335 -7.61 2.73 8.65
CA ASP A 335 -7.60 1.33 8.24
C ASP A 335 -7.42 1.13 6.74
N PHE A 336 -6.74 0.03 6.39
CA PHE A 336 -6.47 -0.38 5.03
C PHE A 336 -7.02 -1.77 4.78
N ALA A 337 -7.69 -1.96 3.65
CA ALA A 337 -8.16 -3.26 3.24
C ALA A 337 -8.25 -3.41 1.73
N THR A 338 -8.03 -4.63 1.24
CA THR A 338 -8.46 -5.08 -0.08
C THR A 338 -9.92 -5.52 0.02
N LEU A 339 -10.83 -4.58 0.27
CA LEU A 339 -12.15 -4.92 0.81
C LEU A 339 -13.16 -5.29 -0.27
N THR A 340 -13.25 -4.52 -1.36
CA THR A 340 -14.34 -4.69 -2.31
C THR A 340 -13.91 -4.81 -3.77
N GLY A 341 -14.51 -5.78 -4.47
CA GLY A 341 -14.46 -5.79 -5.94
C GLY A 341 -15.15 -4.57 -6.55
N ALA A 342 -16.17 -4.03 -5.87
CA ALA A 342 -16.98 -2.91 -6.34
C ALA A 342 -16.20 -1.58 -6.46
N ALA A 343 -15.29 -1.28 -5.51
CA ALA A 343 -14.46 -0.07 -5.59
C ALA A 343 -13.61 -0.06 -6.87
N ARG A 344 -13.05 -1.22 -7.26
CA ARG A 344 -12.25 -1.36 -8.48
C ARG A 344 -13.08 -1.21 -9.76
N VAL A 345 -14.34 -1.63 -9.74
CA VAL A 345 -15.25 -1.42 -10.87
C VAL A 345 -15.56 0.07 -11.03
N ALA A 346 -15.69 0.79 -9.92
CA ALA A 346 -15.99 2.22 -9.94
C ALA A 346 -14.79 3.11 -10.29
N LEU A 347 -13.60 2.83 -9.72
CA LEU A 347 -12.43 3.71 -9.79
C LEU A 347 -11.24 3.12 -10.57
N GLY A 348 -11.35 1.88 -11.03
CA GLY A 348 -10.24 1.16 -11.65
C GLY A 348 -9.24 0.58 -10.62
N PRO A 349 -8.13 -0.02 -11.10
CA PRO A 349 -7.16 -0.70 -10.23
C PRO A 349 -6.13 0.22 -9.57
N ASP A 350 -5.95 1.44 -10.10
CA ASP A 350 -4.83 2.32 -9.74
C ASP A 350 -5.23 3.42 -8.71
N LEU A 351 -6.53 3.62 -8.45
CA LEU A 351 -7.06 4.70 -7.62
C LEU A 351 -7.86 4.14 -6.42
N PRO A 352 -7.28 4.08 -5.21
CA PRO A 352 -7.98 3.59 -4.02
C PRO A 352 -9.18 4.45 -3.64
N ALA A 353 -10.22 3.80 -3.09
CA ALA A 353 -11.38 4.48 -2.54
C ALA A 353 -11.13 4.88 -1.08
N LEU A 354 -11.47 6.13 -0.76
CA LEU A 354 -11.43 6.69 0.58
C LEU A 354 -12.84 6.83 1.13
N PHE A 355 -13.05 6.34 2.34
CA PHE A 355 -14.20 6.66 3.17
C PHE A 355 -13.70 7.31 4.45
N ALA A 356 -14.37 8.36 4.91
CA ALA A 356 -14.01 9.04 6.14
C ALA A 356 -15.26 9.66 6.77
N ASN A 357 -15.36 9.55 8.10
CA ASN A 357 -16.45 10.11 8.90
C ASN A 357 -16.20 11.58 9.32
N ASP A 358 -15.03 12.12 8.98
CA ASP A 358 -14.59 13.48 9.26
C ASP A 358 -14.10 14.13 7.96
N ASP A 359 -14.65 15.30 7.62
CA ASP A 359 -14.34 15.99 6.36
C ASP A 359 -12.90 16.51 6.32
N ALA A 360 -12.41 17.07 7.44
CA ALA A 360 -11.04 17.58 7.52
C ALA A 360 -9.99 16.46 7.41
N LEU A 361 -10.31 15.26 7.88
CA LEU A 361 -9.52 14.04 7.68
C LEU A 361 -9.50 13.63 6.21
N ALA A 362 -10.65 13.64 5.55
CA ALA A 362 -10.73 13.29 4.14
C ALA A 362 -9.93 14.28 3.28
N ASP A 363 -10.12 15.58 3.50
CA ASP A 363 -9.47 16.64 2.74
C ASP A 363 -7.95 16.63 2.94
N GLY A 364 -7.49 16.38 4.17
CA GLY A 364 -6.07 16.23 4.47
C GLY A 364 -5.43 15.05 3.73
N LEU A 365 -6.11 13.91 3.63
CA LEU A 365 -5.62 12.75 2.88
C LEU A 365 -5.56 13.03 1.38
N LEU A 366 -6.61 13.65 0.82
CA LEU A 366 -6.66 14.02 -0.60
C LEU A 366 -5.54 15.02 -0.96
N ALA A 367 -5.33 16.03 -0.12
CA ALA A 367 -4.26 17.01 -0.30
C ALA A 367 -2.87 16.34 -0.23
N ALA A 368 -2.64 15.46 0.76
CA ALA A 368 -1.39 14.73 0.89
C ALA A 368 -1.14 13.78 -0.30
N GLY A 369 -2.18 13.09 -0.80
CA GLY A 369 -2.07 12.22 -1.97
C GLY A 369 -1.74 12.98 -3.25
N SER A 370 -2.35 14.15 -3.46
CA SER A 370 -2.02 15.04 -4.57
C SER A 370 -0.57 15.54 -4.50
N ALA A 371 -0.13 16.01 -3.33
CA ALA A 371 1.24 16.50 -3.14
C ALA A 371 2.30 15.39 -3.23
N GLY A 372 1.92 14.14 -2.94
CA GLY A 372 2.81 12.99 -2.85
C GLY A 372 2.82 12.06 -4.06
N ASP A 373 2.20 12.43 -5.19
CA ASP A 373 1.99 11.59 -6.38
C ASP A 373 1.40 10.21 -6.04
N ASP A 374 0.48 10.15 -5.08
CA ASP A 374 -0.10 8.92 -4.56
C ASP A 374 -1.61 9.11 -4.29
N PRO A 375 -2.42 9.26 -5.37
CA PRO A 375 -3.80 9.73 -5.26
C PRO A 375 -4.73 8.68 -4.63
N LEU A 376 -5.88 9.17 -4.20
CA LEU A 376 -7.03 8.42 -3.71
C LEU A 376 -8.29 9.24 -4.02
N TRP A 377 -9.45 8.59 -4.01
CA TRP A 377 -10.72 9.26 -4.31
C TRP A 377 -11.75 9.03 -3.21
N ARG A 378 -12.35 10.12 -2.72
CA ARG A 378 -13.37 10.03 -1.68
C ARG A 378 -14.70 9.53 -2.26
N LEU A 379 -15.19 8.43 -1.69
CA LEU A 379 -16.56 7.96 -1.85
C LEU A 379 -17.38 8.27 -0.59
N PRO A 380 -18.70 8.46 -0.71
CA PRO A 380 -19.52 8.89 0.42
C PRO A 380 -19.85 7.73 1.37
N LEU A 381 -19.92 8.02 2.68
CA LEU A 381 -20.64 7.19 3.65
C LEU A 381 -22.13 7.56 3.60
N TRP A 382 -22.82 7.12 2.54
CA TRP A 382 -24.21 7.48 2.28
C TRP A 382 -25.18 6.81 3.25
N GLN A 383 -25.46 7.49 4.36
CA GLN A 383 -26.21 6.97 5.52
C GLN A 383 -27.55 6.29 5.19
N PRO A 384 -28.36 6.72 4.20
CA PRO A 384 -29.60 6.02 3.84
C PRO A 384 -29.42 4.56 3.40
N TYR A 385 -28.22 4.15 2.99
CA TYR A 385 -27.92 2.74 2.66
C TYR A 385 -27.76 1.84 3.89
N ASN A 386 -27.78 2.39 5.11
CA ASN A 386 -27.83 1.57 6.31
C ASN A 386 -29.03 0.62 6.37
N ARG A 387 -30.13 0.94 5.66
CA ARG A 387 -31.30 0.05 5.52
C ARG A 387 -30.99 -1.26 4.78
N LEU A 388 -29.91 -1.31 3.99
CA LEU A 388 -29.54 -2.48 3.19
C LEU A 388 -28.91 -3.60 4.02
N PHE A 389 -28.50 -3.32 5.27
CA PHE A 389 -27.95 -4.31 6.20
C PHE A 389 -29.02 -4.99 7.06
N ARG A 390 -30.30 -4.80 6.75
CA ARG A 390 -31.38 -5.40 7.55
C ARG A 390 -31.20 -6.93 7.59
N SER A 391 -31.28 -7.49 8.79
CA SER A 391 -31.44 -8.92 9.04
C SER A 391 -32.74 -9.13 9.80
N ASP A 392 -33.40 -10.27 9.58
CA ASP A 392 -34.60 -10.66 10.33
C ASP A 392 -34.25 -11.46 11.61
N ILE A 393 -32.98 -11.86 11.78
CA ILE A 393 -32.53 -12.74 12.88
C ILE A 393 -31.30 -12.21 13.65
N ALA A 394 -30.68 -11.12 13.20
CA ALA A 394 -29.50 -10.50 13.81
C ALA A 394 -29.59 -8.97 13.78
N ASP A 395 -28.66 -8.27 14.43
CA ASP A 395 -28.62 -6.80 14.43
C ASP A 395 -28.31 -6.23 13.04
N LEU A 396 -27.54 -6.97 12.23
CA LEU A 396 -27.21 -6.63 10.85
C LEU A 396 -26.77 -7.84 10.02
N ASN A 397 -26.83 -7.71 8.69
CA ASN A 397 -26.24 -8.66 7.74
C ASN A 397 -24.88 -8.15 7.24
N ASN A 398 -23.90 -9.02 7.03
CA ASN A 398 -22.58 -8.63 6.48
C ASN A 398 -22.63 -8.28 4.98
N ASN A 399 -23.67 -8.72 4.28
CA ASN A 399 -23.90 -8.46 2.87
C ASN A 399 -25.16 -7.59 2.70
N ALA A 400 -25.08 -6.60 1.82
CA ALA A 400 -26.23 -5.74 1.54
C ALA A 400 -27.18 -6.39 0.52
N GLU A 401 -28.47 -6.11 0.68
CA GLU A 401 -29.49 -6.48 -0.31
C GLU A 401 -29.27 -5.76 -1.65
N GLY A 402 -29.50 -6.48 -2.77
CA GLY A 402 -29.60 -5.89 -4.11
C GLY A 402 -28.29 -5.72 -4.90
N GLY A 403 -27.12 -6.01 -4.32
CA GLY A 403 -25.84 -6.12 -5.06
C GLY A 403 -25.24 -4.81 -5.59
N PHE A 404 -25.89 -3.67 -5.38
CA PHE A 404 -25.38 -2.34 -5.75
C PHE A 404 -24.61 -1.68 -4.59
N ALA A 405 -23.84 -0.63 -4.92
CA ALA A 405 -23.14 0.20 -3.94
C ALA A 405 -22.16 -0.55 -3.01
N GLY A 406 -21.59 -1.69 -3.48
CA GLY A 406 -20.77 -2.57 -2.65
C GLY A 406 -19.61 -1.90 -1.91
N ALA A 407 -18.97 -0.89 -2.51
CA ALA A 407 -17.91 -0.11 -1.86
C ALA A 407 -18.45 0.73 -0.68
N ILE A 408 -19.55 1.45 -0.89
CA ILE A 408 -20.21 2.27 0.14
C ILE A 408 -20.74 1.37 1.27
N VAL A 409 -21.32 0.23 0.92
CA VAL A 409 -21.76 -0.80 1.87
C VAL A 409 -20.57 -1.33 2.69
N GLY A 410 -19.40 -1.53 2.07
CA GLY A 410 -18.18 -1.87 2.81
C GLY A 410 -17.82 -0.81 3.86
N GLY A 411 -17.72 0.45 3.44
CA GLY A 411 -17.42 1.57 4.34
C GLY A 411 -18.45 1.74 5.47
N LEU A 412 -19.74 1.72 5.17
CA LEU A 412 -20.80 1.85 6.18
C LEU A 412 -20.80 0.69 7.18
N PHE A 413 -20.47 -0.54 6.74
CA PHE A 413 -20.36 -1.66 7.67
C PHE A 413 -19.24 -1.41 8.69
N LEU A 414 -18.07 -0.96 8.24
CA LEU A 414 -16.93 -0.68 9.12
C LEU A 414 -17.20 0.49 10.06
N GLU A 415 -17.84 1.57 9.58
CA GLU A 415 -18.20 2.74 10.38
C GLU A 415 -18.97 2.36 11.66
N ARG A 416 -19.81 1.33 11.58
CA ARG A 416 -20.59 0.82 12.72
C ARG A 416 -19.73 0.31 13.87
N PHE A 417 -18.48 -0.06 13.64
CA PHE A 417 -17.57 -0.56 14.67
C PHE A 417 -16.67 0.54 15.26
N VAL A 418 -16.78 1.76 14.75
CA VAL A 418 -16.11 2.95 15.27
C VAL A 418 -17.10 3.77 16.12
N PRO A 419 -16.72 4.25 17.32
CA PRO A 419 -17.56 5.15 18.11
C PRO A 419 -17.85 6.47 17.38
N LYS A 420 -19.06 7.01 17.57
CA LYS A 420 -19.41 8.33 17.01
C LYS A 420 -18.45 9.39 17.54
N GLY A 421 -18.02 10.29 16.66
CA GLY A 421 -17.10 11.39 17.00
C GLY A 421 -15.62 11.02 17.04
N MET A 422 -15.27 9.73 16.85
CA MET A 422 -13.88 9.30 16.72
C MET A 422 -13.43 9.45 15.26
N PRO A 423 -12.39 10.25 14.95
CA PRO A 423 -11.91 10.43 13.58
C PRO A 423 -11.44 9.09 12.98
N TRP A 424 -12.03 8.73 11.85
CA TRP A 424 -11.75 7.47 11.17
C TRP A 424 -11.77 7.64 9.67
N ALA A 425 -10.77 7.03 9.02
CA ALA A 425 -10.76 6.86 7.59
C ALA A 425 -10.39 5.42 7.19
N HIS A 426 -11.05 4.95 6.15
CA HIS A 426 -10.87 3.65 5.52
C HIS A 426 -10.36 3.84 4.10
N VAL A 427 -9.28 3.13 3.76
CA VAL A 427 -8.72 3.06 2.41
C VAL A 427 -8.97 1.67 1.84
N ASP A 428 -9.91 1.56 0.90
CA ASP A 428 -10.15 0.36 0.10
C ASP A 428 -9.14 0.35 -1.06
N THR A 429 -8.07 -0.42 -0.91
CA THR A 429 -6.92 -0.47 -1.81
C THR A 429 -6.89 -1.78 -2.59
N TYR A 430 -6.58 -1.74 -3.89
CA TYR A 430 -6.45 -2.96 -4.69
C TYR A 430 -5.16 -3.75 -4.36
N ALA A 431 -4.12 -3.03 -3.89
CA ALA A 431 -2.80 -3.53 -3.54
C ALA A 431 -2.07 -4.33 -4.64
N TRP A 432 -2.43 -4.13 -5.92
CA TRP A 432 -1.90 -4.90 -7.03
C TRP A 432 -1.83 -4.08 -8.31
N ASN A 433 -0.76 -4.27 -9.06
CA ASN A 433 -0.59 -3.73 -10.40
C ASN A 433 -0.76 -4.85 -11.45
N GLY A 434 -1.77 -4.72 -12.30
CA GLY A 434 -2.05 -5.69 -13.37
C GLY A 434 -1.14 -5.52 -14.59
N THR A 435 -0.69 -4.30 -14.84
CA THR A 435 0.06 -3.92 -16.05
C THR A 435 1.38 -3.29 -15.68
N PRO A 436 2.54 -3.89 -16.05
CA PRO A 436 3.83 -3.36 -15.66
C PRO A 436 4.05 -1.94 -16.21
N LYS A 437 4.53 -1.05 -15.36
CA LYS A 437 5.04 0.29 -15.70
C LYS A 437 6.47 0.41 -15.12
N PRO A 438 7.29 1.37 -15.57
CA PRO A 438 8.60 1.60 -14.94
C PRO A 438 8.49 1.78 -13.41
N GLY A 439 9.34 1.05 -12.66
CA GLY A 439 9.33 1.04 -11.18
C GLY A 439 8.16 0.29 -10.52
N ARG A 440 7.19 -0.13 -11.33
CA ARG A 440 5.90 -0.70 -10.92
C ARG A 440 5.69 -2.01 -11.70
N PRO A 441 6.39 -3.10 -11.35
CA PRO A 441 6.20 -4.38 -12.03
C PRO A 441 4.76 -4.89 -11.85
N LYS A 442 4.37 -5.89 -12.64
CA LYS A 442 3.15 -6.65 -12.37
C LYS A 442 3.33 -7.40 -11.05
N GLY A 443 2.37 -7.29 -10.13
CA GLY A 443 2.50 -7.82 -8.77
C GLY A 443 1.94 -6.87 -7.73
N ALA A 444 2.43 -7.00 -6.51
CA ALA A 444 2.07 -6.12 -5.40
C ALA A 444 2.30 -4.62 -5.69
N ALA A 445 1.40 -3.78 -5.17
CA ALA A 445 1.51 -2.33 -5.28
C ALA A 445 1.18 -1.65 -3.95
N ALA A 446 2.01 -0.69 -3.55
CA ALA A 446 1.67 0.29 -2.51
C ALA A 446 0.83 1.39 -3.17
N LEU A 447 -0.42 1.55 -2.74
CA LEU A 447 -1.34 2.57 -3.25
C LEU A 447 -1.87 3.40 -2.08
N SER A 448 -1.77 4.72 -2.19
CA SER A 448 -2.16 5.72 -1.17
C SER A 448 -1.43 5.60 0.17
N LEU A 449 -0.32 4.85 0.22
CA LEU A 449 0.55 4.74 1.40
C LEU A 449 1.17 6.10 1.77
N PHE A 450 1.66 6.84 0.76
CA PHE A 450 2.30 8.14 0.96
C PHE A 450 1.29 9.26 1.20
N ALA A 451 0.05 9.11 0.71
CA ALA A 451 -1.04 10.00 1.12
C ALA A 451 -1.31 9.91 2.62
N ALA A 452 -1.41 8.68 3.13
CA ALA A 452 -1.60 8.45 4.56
C ALA A 452 -0.39 8.93 5.39
N LEU A 453 0.84 8.68 4.92
CA LEU A 453 2.04 9.22 5.59
C LEU A 453 2.04 10.74 5.61
N GLY A 454 1.75 11.40 4.48
CA GLY A 454 1.74 12.85 4.36
C GLY A 454 0.69 13.51 5.25
N LEU A 455 -0.50 12.90 5.40
CA LEU A 455 -1.48 13.32 6.39
C LEU A 455 -0.87 13.28 7.80
N LEU A 456 -0.27 12.16 8.20
CA LEU A 456 0.27 11.99 9.55
C LEU A 456 1.44 12.96 9.81
N GLU A 457 2.32 13.17 8.84
CA GLU A 457 3.38 14.19 8.93
C GLU A 457 2.78 15.60 9.11
N SER A 458 1.74 15.96 8.35
CA SER A 458 1.12 17.28 8.48
C SER A 458 0.47 17.52 9.85
N ARG A 459 -0.01 16.46 10.51
CA ARG A 459 -0.72 16.55 11.79
C ARG A 459 0.17 16.36 13.02
N PHE A 460 1.28 15.61 12.90
CA PHE A 460 2.03 15.08 14.05
C PHE A 460 3.56 15.17 13.95
N ALA A 461 4.12 15.92 12.98
CA ALA A 461 5.57 16.13 12.84
C ALA A 461 6.22 16.91 14.01
#